data_AF-A0A8T5TSB7-F1
#
_entry.id   AF-A0A8T5TSB7-F1
#
_cell.length_a   1.000
_cell.length_b   1.000
_cell.length_c   1.000
_cell.angle_alpha   90.00
_cell.angle_beta   90.00
_cell.angle_gamma   90.00
#
_symmetry.space_group_name_H-M   'P 1'
#
loop_
_entity.id
_entity.type
_entity.pdbx_description
1 polymer ?
#
loop_
_entity_poly.entity_id
_entity_poly.type
_entity_poly.pdbx_seq_one_letter_code
_entity_poly.pdbx_strand_id
1 'polypeptide(L)'
;MKCTACNVEMEPLVPGIFQCPQCKKIQKQRDDTVEEDEQKQVDHGQFLDGEYFHKNASLNKKYEICEKGIIINKSETRLLATLICHSAYLKDEKYVRLSWWKSFQHAGMFKIYDKDVLKNVITVLEKINKSFDDIWTWSGKFGKQETKSKEILEKEKYLDLLKYRIIENRTCPKCQKKMNKEKSHYECQHCGEIVILEGYNQPIFNISSDELDLTFQSNFPINYYMPVSGITVKWLMGEWKALAVIHSKDNPNKKWLRFYWWMRDLNNILKYGQREIGEGTQMGWKTQRGIASPNIYDKKLITPLITALKKIKAELDW
;
A
#
# COMPACT_ATOMS: atom_id res chain seq x y z
N MET A 1 46.21 14.69 1.39
CA MET A 1 44.99 14.26 2.15
C MET A 1 45.44 13.78 3.54
N LYS A 2 44.72 14.10 4.62
CA LYS A 2 45.07 13.63 5.98
C LYS A 2 44.26 12.42 6.38
N CYS A 3 44.90 11.43 7.00
CA CYS A 3 44.21 10.24 7.50
C CYS A 3 43.26 10.62 8.64
N THR A 4 41.97 10.31 8.51
CA THR A 4 40.97 10.66 9.54
C THR A 4 41.17 9.95 10.89
N ALA A 5 41.96 8.87 10.92
CA ALA A 5 42.22 8.11 12.14
C ALA A 5 43.51 8.54 12.86
N CYS A 6 44.52 8.99 12.12
CA CYS A 6 45.87 9.26 12.66
C CYS A 6 46.28 10.72 12.51
N ASN A 7 45.50 11.53 11.78
CA ASN A 7 45.75 12.94 11.48
C ASN A 7 47.13 13.25 10.84
N VAL A 8 47.78 12.23 10.29
CA VAL A 8 49.03 12.34 9.51
C VAL A 8 48.74 12.44 8.02
N GLU A 9 49.69 12.99 7.29
CA GLU A 9 49.61 13.13 5.83
C GLU A 9 49.69 11.75 5.15
N MET A 10 48.79 11.50 4.19
CA MET A 10 48.71 10.21 3.50
C MET A 10 49.58 10.18 2.26
N GLU A 11 50.19 9.03 1.99
CA GLU A 11 51.04 8.79 0.83
C GLU A 11 50.19 8.35 -0.38
N PRO A 12 50.44 8.86 -1.60
CA PRO A 12 49.75 8.41 -2.80
C PRO A 12 50.26 7.03 -3.22
N LEU A 13 49.34 6.06 -3.38
CA LEU A 13 49.68 4.75 -3.94
C LEU A 13 49.57 4.75 -5.47
N VAL A 14 48.48 5.32 -5.97
CA VAL A 14 48.18 5.56 -7.39
C VAL A 14 47.31 6.83 -7.48
N PRO A 15 47.15 7.46 -8.65
CA PRO A 15 46.31 8.65 -8.80
C PRO A 15 44.92 8.44 -8.18
N GLY A 16 44.53 9.34 -7.26
CA GLY A 16 43.24 9.30 -6.56
C GLY A 16 43.12 8.25 -5.44
N ILE A 17 44.16 7.48 -5.11
CA ILE A 17 44.15 6.53 -3.97
C ILE A 17 45.35 6.78 -3.06
N PHE A 18 45.08 7.05 -1.79
CA PHE A 18 46.06 7.37 -0.77
C PHE A 18 46.09 6.29 0.33
N GLN A 19 47.25 6.04 0.93
CA GLN A 19 47.42 5.16 2.08
C GLN A 19 48.06 5.91 3.26
N CYS A 20 47.55 5.68 4.46
CA CYS A 20 48.17 6.18 5.68
C CYS A 20 49.44 5.38 5.99
N PRO A 21 50.62 6.00 6.15
CA PRO A 21 51.85 5.26 6.45
C PRO A 21 51.82 4.60 7.85
N GLN A 22 51.07 5.17 8.79
CA GLN A 22 51.05 4.71 10.18
C GLN A 22 50.04 3.57 10.44
N CYS A 23 48.84 3.66 9.86
CA CYS A 23 47.78 2.65 10.08
C CYS A 23 47.41 1.85 8.83
N LYS A 24 48.12 2.07 7.72
CA LYS A 24 47.92 1.41 6.41
C LYS A 24 46.51 1.57 5.81
N LYS A 25 45.67 2.44 6.37
CA LYS A 25 44.30 2.70 5.91
C LYS A 25 44.32 3.41 4.56
N ILE A 26 43.55 2.88 3.60
CA ILE A 26 43.48 3.40 2.24
C ILE A 26 42.24 4.32 2.10
N GLN A 27 42.39 5.48 1.48
CA GLN A 27 41.32 6.41 1.17
C GLN A 27 41.38 6.80 -0.31
N LYS A 28 40.24 6.72 -0.99
CA LYS A 28 40.10 7.21 -2.36
C LYS A 28 39.69 8.68 -2.32
N GLN A 29 40.36 9.52 -3.10
CA GLN A 29 39.90 10.88 -3.38
C GLN A 29 38.50 10.78 -3.97
N ARG A 30 37.54 11.51 -3.37
CA ARG A 30 36.24 11.69 -4.03
C ARG A 30 36.50 12.60 -5.23
N ASP A 31 36.03 12.17 -6.40
CA ASP A 31 36.03 13.01 -7.58
C ASP A 31 34.95 14.07 -7.38
N ASP A 32 35.36 15.30 -7.04
CA ASP A 32 34.45 16.44 -6.85
C ASP A 32 33.69 16.80 -8.15
N THR A 33 34.13 16.26 -9.31
CA THR A 33 33.49 16.43 -10.62
C THR A 33 32.26 15.55 -10.84
N VAL A 34 31.94 14.61 -9.95
CA VAL A 34 30.68 13.83 -10.01
C VAL A 34 29.55 14.50 -9.20
N GLU A 35 29.87 15.43 -8.31
CA GLU A 35 28.85 16.12 -7.49
C GLU A 35 28.13 17.26 -8.24
N GLU A 36 28.67 17.78 -9.34
CA GLU A 36 28.06 18.90 -10.07
C GLU A 36 26.96 18.48 -11.08
N ASP A 37 26.86 17.21 -11.47
CA ASP A 37 25.82 16.72 -12.41
C ASP A 37 24.57 16.11 -11.73
N GLU A 38 24.59 15.87 -10.41
CA GLU A 38 23.46 15.27 -9.67
C GLU A 38 22.55 16.28 -8.95
N GLN A 39 22.87 17.57 -8.95
CA GLN A 39 21.98 18.65 -8.50
C GLN A 39 21.11 19.21 -9.64
N LYS A 40 20.64 18.37 -10.56
CA LYS A 40 19.37 18.70 -11.23
C LYS A 40 18.33 18.83 -10.13
N GLN A 41 17.82 20.05 -9.91
CA GLN A 41 16.67 20.33 -9.06
C GLN A 41 15.64 19.21 -9.27
N VAL A 42 15.52 18.34 -8.28
CA VAL A 42 14.51 17.29 -8.31
C VAL A 42 13.20 18.00 -8.07
N ASP A 43 12.50 18.33 -9.14
CA ASP A 43 11.22 19.02 -9.07
C ASP A 43 10.19 18.14 -8.37
N HIS A 44 10.01 18.39 -7.08
CA HIS A 44 8.95 17.78 -6.29
C HIS A 44 7.60 17.97 -6.98
N GLY A 45 6.83 16.89 -7.10
CA GLY A 45 5.50 16.95 -7.71
C GLY A 45 5.45 16.90 -9.25
N GLN A 46 6.58 16.76 -9.95
CA GLN A 46 6.63 16.47 -11.38
C GLN A 46 6.91 14.99 -11.68
N PHE A 47 6.57 14.56 -12.90
CA PHE A 47 6.93 13.23 -13.36
C PHE A 47 8.43 13.16 -13.67
N LEU A 48 9.08 12.16 -13.09
CA LEU A 48 10.43 11.74 -13.43
C LEU A 48 10.36 10.42 -14.18
N ASP A 49 11.29 10.25 -15.12
CA ASP A 49 11.42 9.02 -15.89
C ASP A 49 11.70 7.82 -14.97
N GLY A 50 11.16 6.65 -15.33
CA GLY A 50 11.36 5.40 -14.61
C GLY A 50 12.83 5.03 -14.42
N GLU A 51 13.71 5.38 -15.36
CA GLU A 51 15.15 5.17 -15.23
C GLU A 51 15.74 5.87 -14.01
N TYR A 52 15.26 7.07 -13.67
CA TYR A 52 15.71 7.78 -12.47
C TYR A 52 15.46 6.91 -11.24
N PHE A 53 14.25 6.35 -11.11
CA PHE A 53 13.91 5.51 -9.96
C PHE A 53 14.66 4.19 -9.95
N HIS A 54 14.96 3.61 -11.12
CA HIS A 54 15.78 2.39 -11.16
C HIS A 54 17.24 2.61 -10.82
N LYS A 55 17.79 3.81 -11.09
CA LYS A 55 19.17 4.17 -10.75
C LYS A 55 19.30 4.61 -9.29
N ASN A 56 18.34 5.40 -8.80
CA ASN A 56 18.42 6.09 -7.51
C ASN A 56 17.61 5.44 -6.39
N ALA A 57 16.73 4.50 -6.72
CA ALA A 57 15.96 3.73 -5.75
C ALA A 57 16.19 2.24 -5.99
N SER A 58 16.17 1.45 -4.92
CA SER A 58 16.44 0.00 -4.95
C SER A 58 15.27 -0.80 -5.58
N LEU A 59 14.87 -0.47 -6.81
CA LEU A 59 13.86 -1.18 -7.60
C LEU A 59 14.50 -2.33 -8.36
N ASN A 60 13.86 -3.50 -8.33
CA ASN A 60 14.38 -4.69 -8.99
C ASN A 60 13.73 -4.88 -10.37
N LYS A 61 14.46 -4.47 -11.42
CA LYS A 61 14.05 -4.60 -12.82
C LYS A 61 13.66 -6.01 -13.25
N LYS A 62 14.15 -7.06 -12.56
CA LYS A 62 13.80 -8.46 -12.91
C LYS A 62 12.33 -8.79 -12.65
N TYR A 63 11.67 -8.06 -11.76
CA TYR A 63 10.29 -8.33 -11.36
C TYR A 63 9.36 -7.16 -11.68
N GLU A 64 9.87 -5.94 -11.65
CA GLU A 64 9.05 -4.74 -11.74
C GLU A 64 9.79 -3.65 -12.53
N ILE A 65 9.09 -3.07 -13.50
CA ILE A 65 9.57 -1.93 -14.28
C ILE A 65 8.74 -0.71 -13.89
N CYS A 66 9.40 0.32 -13.35
CA CYS A 66 8.85 1.66 -13.23
C CYS A 66 8.93 2.35 -14.60
N GLU A 67 7.80 2.86 -15.10
CA GLU A 67 7.74 3.69 -16.32
C GLU A 67 8.03 5.14 -15.99
N LYS A 68 7.43 5.64 -14.92
CA LYS A 68 7.62 7.00 -14.40
C LYS A 68 7.06 7.11 -12.99
N GLY A 69 7.39 8.19 -12.30
CA GLY A 69 6.90 8.43 -10.95
C GLY A 69 7.04 9.87 -10.52
N ILE A 70 6.42 10.21 -9.40
CA ILE A 70 6.42 11.53 -8.80
C ILE A 70 6.99 11.43 -7.40
N ILE A 71 8.01 12.24 -7.10
CA ILE A 71 8.56 12.34 -5.76
C ILE A 71 7.67 13.25 -4.92
N ILE A 72 7.20 12.72 -3.80
CA ILE A 72 6.36 13.43 -2.81
C ILE A 72 7.25 14.15 -1.80
N ASN A 73 8.27 13.45 -1.31
CA ASN A 73 9.23 13.98 -0.35
C ASN A 73 10.58 13.27 -0.49
N LYS A 74 11.68 14.02 -0.39
CA LYS A 74 13.05 13.53 -0.45
C LYS A 74 13.85 14.28 0.62
N SER A 75 14.48 13.53 1.52
CA SER A 75 15.50 14.03 2.44
C SER A 75 16.77 13.20 2.26
N GLU A 76 17.85 13.57 2.95
CA GLU A 76 19.13 12.85 2.91
C GLU A 76 18.99 11.35 3.19
N THR A 77 18.02 10.97 4.03
CA THR A 77 17.87 9.59 4.51
C THR A 77 16.54 8.97 4.14
N ARG A 78 15.61 9.68 3.50
CA ARG A 78 14.27 9.15 3.19
C ARG A 78 13.75 9.63 1.85
N LEU A 79 13.05 8.73 1.15
CA LEU A 79 12.33 9.05 -0.07
C LEU A 79 10.90 8.52 0.05
N LEU A 80 9.93 9.34 -0.36
CA LEU A 80 8.54 8.95 -0.59
C LEU A 80 8.18 9.33 -2.02
N ALA A 81 7.75 8.34 -2.81
CA ALA A 81 7.34 8.55 -4.18
C ALA A 81 6.11 7.71 -4.54
N THR A 82 5.38 8.16 -5.55
CA THR A 82 4.31 7.41 -6.20
C THR A 82 4.73 7.08 -7.62
N LEU A 83 4.70 5.80 -7.97
CA LEU A 83 5.24 5.27 -9.22
C LEU A 83 4.12 4.65 -10.06
N ILE A 84 4.27 4.72 -11.38
CA ILE A 84 3.56 3.87 -12.34
C ILE A 84 4.52 2.72 -12.67
N CYS A 85 4.10 1.51 -12.37
CA CYS A 85 4.89 0.30 -12.57
C CYS A 85 4.10 -0.75 -13.34
N HIS A 86 4.80 -1.70 -13.95
CA HIS A 86 4.22 -2.92 -14.50
C HIS A 86 5.13 -4.12 -14.21
N SER A 87 4.61 -5.33 -14.46
CA SER A 87 5.41 -6.55 -14.39
C SER A 87 6.49 -6.52 -15.48
N ALA A 88 7.69 -7.03 -15.19
CA ALA A 88 8.72 -7.18 -16.22
C ALA A 88 8.29 -8.10 -17.39
N TYR A 89 7.32 -8.99 -17.15
CA TYR A 89 6.82 -9.95 -18.14
C TYR A 89 5.52 -9.51 -18.83
N LEU A 90 4.77 -8.58 -18.24
CA LEU A 90 3.45 -8.14 -18.70
C LEU A 90 3.36 -6.63 -18.58
N LYS A 91 3.58 -5.93 -19.70
CA LYS A 91 3.56 -4.45 -19.76
C LYS A 91 2.15 -3.88 -19.57
N ASP A 92 1.14 -4.63 -20.00
CA ASP A 92 -0.26 -4.18 -19.93
C ASP A 92 -0.82 -4.23 -18.51
N GLU A 93 -0.23 -5.03 -17.61
CA GLU A 93 -0.58 -5.05 -16.18
C GLU A 93 0.07 -3.88 -15.43
N LYS A 94 -0.39 -2.66 -15.73
CA LYS A 94 0.04 -1.45 -15.02
C LYS A 94 -0.61 -1.34 -13.64
N TYR A 95 0.12 -0.74 -12.71
CA TYR A 95 -0.36 -0.44 -11.37
C TYR A 95 0.35 0.77 -10.79
N VAL A 96 -0.32 1.41 -9.85
CA VAL A 96 0.24 2.51 -9.06
C VAL A 96 0.92 1.94 -7.82
N ARG A 97 2.12 2.41 -7.50
CA ARG A 97 2.88 2.00 -6.31
C ARG A 97 3.26 3.22 -5.49
N LEU A 98 2.77 3.32 -4.25
CA LEU A 98 3.31 4.25 -3.26
C LEU A 98 4.49 3.54 -2.59
N SER A 99 5.65 4.19 -2.49
CA SER A 99 6.83 3.58 -1.91
C SER A 99 7.65 4.52 -1.04
N TRP A 100 8.23 3.91 0.00
CA TRP A 100 9.08 4.53 1.00
C TRP A 100 10.45 3.88 0.97
N TRP A 101 11.50 4.68 0.98
CA TRP A 101 12.87 4.24 1.16
C TRP A 101 13.49 4.94 2.37
N LYS A 102 14.37 4.20 3.07
CA LYS A 102 15.20 4.71 4.16
C LYS A 102 16.66 4.40 3.83
N SER A 103 17.52 5.41 3.83
CA SER A 103 18.92 5.30 3.39
C SER A 103 19.03 4.59 2.03
N PHE A 104 18.14 4.95 1.10
CA PHE A 104 18.01 4.38 -0.25
C PHE A 104 17.67 2.88 -0.33
N GLN A 105 17.43 2.21 0.80
CA GLN A 105 16.88 0.86 0.86
C GLN A 105 15.36 0.89 0.96
N HIS A 106 14.70 -0.06 0.31
CA HIS A 106 13.25 -0.19 0.34
C HIS A 106 12.75 -0.42 1.77
N ALA A 107 11.92 0.50 2.26
CA ALA A 107 11.36 0.46 3.60
C ALA A 107 9.90 0.00 3.61
N GLY A 108 9.13 0.24 2.54
CA GLY A 108 7.73 -0.20 2.46
C GLY A 108 7.05 0.24 1.16
N MET A 109 5.93 -0.41 0.85
CA MET A 109 5.13 -0.08 -0.33
C MET A 109 3.63 -0.36 -0.15
N PHE A 110 2.84 0.24 -1.04
CA PHE A 110 1.40 0.01 -1.18
C PHE A 110 1.07 0.05 -2.68
N LYS A 111 0.64 -1.09 -3.25
CA LYS A 111 0.31 -1.20 -4.68
C LYS A 111 -1.19 -1.04 -4.92
N ILE A 112 -1.59 -0.49 -6.06
CA ILE A 112 -2.97 -0.25 -6.46
C ILE A 112 -3.11 -0.68 -7.92
N TYR A 113 -3.85 -1.76 -8.16
CA TYR A 113 -4.02 -2.37 -9.49
C TYR A 113 -5.34 -1.98 -10.17
N ASP A 114 -6.19 -1.25 -9.46
CA ASP A 114 -7.56 -0.97 -9.88
C ASP A 114 -7.87 0.52 -9.77
N LYS A 115 -8.61 1.03 -10.75
CA LYS A 115 -8.95 2.46 -10.88
C LYS A 115 -9.86 2.95 -9.74
N ASP A 116 -10.81 2.12 -9.32
CA ASP A 116 -11.76 2.46 -8.28
C ASP A 116 -11.09 2.41 -6.90
N VAL A 117 -10.15 1.48 -6.70
CA VAL A 117 -9.26 1.50 -5.54
C VAL A 117 -8.43 2.79 -5.49
N LEU A 118 -7.86 3.24 -6.61
CA LEU A 118 -7.10 4.51 -6.66
C LEU A 118 -8.01 5.70 -6.31
N LYS A 119 -9.20 5.77 -6.90
CA LYS A 119 -10.21 6.79 -6.61
C LYS A 119 -10.58 6.82 -5.12
N ASN A 120 -10.77 5.65 -4.51
CA ASN A 120 -11.12 5.55 -3.10
C ASN A 120 -9.97 5.96 -2.19
N VAL A 121 -8.72 5.59 -2.51
CA VAL A 121 -7.53 6.02 -1.77
C VAL A 121 -7.42 7.55 -1.80
N ILE A 122 -7.62 8.19 -2.97
CA ILE A 122 -7.65 9.65 -3.09
C ILE A 122 -8.75 10.24 -2.20
N THR A 123 -9.98 9.71 -2.32
CA THR A 123 -11.14 10.20 -1.56
C THR A 123 -10.93 10.10 -0.05
N VAL A 124 -10.36 8.99 0.43
CA VAL A 124 -10.07 8.81 1.86
C VAL A 124 -8.94 9.73 2.32
N LEU A 125 -7.88 9.91 1.53
CA LEU A 125 -6.82 10.86 1.86
C LEU A 125 -7.35 12.30 1.96
N GLU A 126 -8.25 12.71 1.06
CA GLU A 126 -8.92 14.02 1.11
C GLU A 126 -9.77 14.19 2.38
N LYS A 127 -10.57 13.16 2.71
CA LYS A 127 -11.34 13.14 3.97
C LYS A 127 -10.44 13.26 5.19
N ILE A 128 -9.34 12.48 5.24
CA ILE A 128 -8.35 12.54 6.33
C ILE A 128 -7.72 13.93 6.40
N ASN A 129 -7.35 14.52 5.26
CA ASN A 129 -6.73 15.84 5.22
C ASN A 129 -7.66 16.93 5.78
N LYS A 130 -8.97 16.81 5.54
CA LYS A 130 -9.99 17.75 6.02
C LYS A 130 -10.30 17.56 7.51
N SER A 131 -10.38 16.32 7.97
CA SER A 131 -10.99 16.00 9.27
C SER A 131 -9.99 15.74 10.42
N PHE A 132 -8.69 15.76 10.13
CA PHE A 132 -7.65 15.70 11.16
C PHE A 132 -6.84 17.00 11.17
N ASP A 133 -6.33 17.41 12.33
CA ASP A 133 -5.37 18.52 12.43
C ASP A 133 -3.92 18.07 12.12
N ASP A 134 -2.96 18.99 12.20
CA ASP A 134 -1.55 18.74 11.87
C ASP A 134 -0.86 17.72 12.79
N ILE A 135 -1.40 17.46 13.99
CA ILE A 135 -0.92 16.44 14.92
C ILE A 135 -1.80 15.19 14.90
N TRP A 136 -2.63 15.02 13.87
CA TRP A 136 -3.54 13.90 13.67
C TRP A 136 -4.60 13.74 14.77
N THR A 137 -5.05 14.83 15.36
CA THR A 137 -6.24 14.84 16.22
C THR A 137 -7.49 15.00 15.37
N TRP A 138 -8.46 14.13 15.61
CA TRP A 138 -9.75 14.15 14.94
C TRP A 138 -10.53 15.42 15.32
N SER A 139 -11.00 16.17 14.31
CA SER A 139 -11.75 17.41 14.52
C SER A 139 -13.27 17.20 14.64
N GLY A 140 -13.76 15.96 14.43
CA GLY A 140 -15.18 15.63 14.52
C GLY A 140 -15.62 15.27 15.95
N LYS A 141 -16.92 15.02 16.11
CA LYS A 141 -17.52 14.65 17.41
C LYS A 141 -17.50 13.14 17.59
N PHE A 142 -16.84 12.64 18.63
CA PHE A 142 -16.92 11.22 19.02
C PHE A 142 -18.37 10.83 19.33
N GLY A 143 -18.80 9.65 18.89
CA GLY A 143 -20.13 9.10 19.19
C GLY A 143 -21.30 9.68 18.38
N LYS A 144 -21.09 10.73 17.56
CA LYS A 144 -22.08 11.12 16.54
C LYS A 144 -21.82 10.32 15.27
N GLN A 145 -22.61 9.28 15.05
CA GLN A 145 -22.77 8.74 13.70
C GLN A 145 -23.29 9.89 12.83
N GLU A 146 -22.52 10.29 11.82
CA GLU A 146 -23.09 11.12 10.75
C GLU A 146 -24.37 10.44 10.27
N THR A 147 -25.44 11.20 10.10
CA THR A 147 -26.69 10.63 9.61
C THR A 147 -26.42 10.04 8.24
N LYS A 148 -26.42 8.69 8.16
CA LYS A 148 -26.16 7.99 6.91
C LYS A 148 -27.11 8.53 5.85
N SER A 149 -26.58 8.83 4.67
CA SER A 149 -27.44 9.23 3.55
C SER A 149 -28.39 8.08 3.20
N LYS A 150 -29.54 8.41 2.58
CA LYS A 150 -30.49 7.38 2.10
C LYS A 150 -29.81 6.36 1.22
N GLU A 151 -28.91 6.81 0.35
CA GLU A 151 -28.14 5.96 -0.55
C GLU A 151 -27.24 4.95 0.20
N ILE A 152 -26.56 5.38 1.28
CA ILE A 152 -25.72 4.47 2.09
C ILE A 152 -26.61 3.42 2.78
N LEU A 153 -27.75 3.83 3.34
CA LEU A 153 -28.68 2.91 3.99
C LEU A 153 -29.27 1.89 3.00
N GLU A 154 -29.55 2.30 1.76
CA GLU A 154 -30.02 1.40 0.70
C GLU A 154 -28.94 0.40 0.29
N LYS A 155 -27.67 0.84 0.17
CA LYS A 155 -26.53 -0.04 -0.11
C LYS A 155 -26.32 -1.08 1.00
N GLU A 156 -26.37 -0.67 2.26
CA GLU A 156 -26.25 -1.61 3.39
C GLU A 156 -27.37 -2.65 3.39
N LYS A 157 -28.61 -2.23 3.19
CA LYS A 157 -29.76 -3.14 3.05
C LYS A 157 -29.58 -4.11 1.89
N TYR A 158 -29.08 -3.63 0.74
CA TYR A 158 -28.81 -4.47 -0.41
C TYR A 158 -27.74 -5.52 -0.12
N LEU A 159 -26.62 -5.14 0.52
CA LEU A 159 -25.56 -6.06 0.90
C LEU A 159 -26.05 -7.11 1.91
N ASP A 160 -26.88 -6.73 2.87
CA ASP A 160 -27.45 -7.67 3.85
C ASP A 160 -28.44 -8.63 3.19
N LEU A 161 -29.27 -8.15 2.26
CA LEU A 161 -30.12 -8.99 1.42
C LEU A 161 -29.31 -9.98 0.58
N LEU A 162 -28.19 -9.54 0.00
CA LEU A 162 -27.29 -10.42 -0.75
C LEU A 162 -26.69 -11.51 0.14
N LYS A 163 -26.15 -11.16 1.31
CA LYS A 163 -25.62 -12.13 2.28
C LYS A 163 -26.68 -13.16 2.65
N TYR A 164 -27.90 -12.72 2.94
CA TYR A 164 -29.02 -13.60 3.23
C TYR A 164 -29.33 -14.55 2.07
N ARG A 165 -29.44 -14.03 0.83
CA ARG A 165 -29.70 -14.85 -0.37
C ARG A 165 -28.57 -15.84 -0.67
N ILE A 166 -27.32 -15.47 -0.41
CA ILE A 166 -26.16 -16.37 -0.54
C ILE A 166 -26.29 -17.53 0.45
N ILE A 167 -26.61 -17.24 1.71
CA ILE A 167 -26.71 -18.25 2.77
C ILE A 167 -27.89 -19.20 2.50
N GLU A 168 -29.08 -18.67 2.28
CA GLU A 168 -30.31 -19.46 2.14
C GLU A 168 -30.44 -20.12 0.77
N ASN A 169 -30.22 -19.35 -0.30
CA ASN A 169 -30.55 -19.77 -1.66
C ASN A 169 -29.33 -20.12 -2.51
N ARG A 170 -28.11 -19.94 -1.98
CA ARG A 170 -26.86 -20.03 -2.75
C ARG A 170 -26.88 -19.13 -3.97
N THR A 171 -27.50 -17.96 -3.85
CA THR A 171 -27.60 -16.99 -4.95
C THR A 171 -26.25 -16.32 -5.18
N CYS A 172 -25.76 -16.36 -6.42
CA CYS A 172 -24.52 -15.67 -6.80
C CYS A 172 -24.66 -14.16 -6.61
N PRO A 173 -23.75 -13.49 -5.88
CA PRO A 173 -23.83 -12.03 -5.68
C PRO A 173 -23.73 -11.26 -6.99
N LYS A 174 -22.96 -11.78 -7.96
CA LYS A 174 -22.69 -11.11 -9.24
C LYS A 174 -23.81 -11.28 -10.27
N CYS A 175 -24.29 -12.50 -10.49
CA CYS A 175 -25.26 -12.78 -11.56
C CYS A 175 -26.64 -13.28 -11.07
N GLN A 176 -26.85 -13.36 -9.75
CA GLN A 176 -28.09 -13.79 -9.10
C GLN A 176 -28.57 -15.22 -9.44
N LYS A 177 -27.77 -16.01 -10.17
CA LYS A 177 -28.05 -17.42 -10.45
C LYS A 177 -27.63 -18.31 -9.28
N LYS A 178 -28.24 -19.48 -9.15
CA LYS A 178 -27.91 -20.46 -8.10
C LYS A 178 -26.49 -21.01 -8.29
N MET A 179 -25.74 -21.07 -7.20
CA MET A 179 -24.37 -21.57 -7.15
C MET A 179 -24.33 -23.05 -6.74
N ASN A 180 -23.28 -23.72 -7.21
CA ASN A 180 -22.95 -25.06 -6.76
C ASN A 180 -22.25 -24.99 -5.40
N LYS A 181 -22.50 -25.99 -4.56
CA LYS A 181 -21.84 -26.11 -3.26
C LYS A 181 -20.66 -27.04 -3.41
N GLU A 182 -19.47 -26.48 -3.24
CA GLU A 182 -18.23 -27.23 -3.13
C GLU A 182 -17.91 -27.52 -1.66
N LYS A 183 -16.81 -28.25 -1.40
CA LYS A 183 -16.42 -28.67 -0.05
C LYS A 183 -16.27 -27.51 0.94
N SER A 184 -15.78 -26.35 0.49
CA SER A 184 -15.44 -25.19 1.34
C SER A 184 -16.01 -23.86 0.88
N HIS A 185 -16.62 -23.81 -0.30
CA HIS A 185 -17.07 -22.59 -0.94
C HIS A 185 -18.29 -22.86 -1.83
N TYR A 186 -18.92 -21.78 -2.29
CA TYR A 186 -19.88 -21.83 -3.37
C TYR A 186 -19.22 -21.32 -4.64
N GLU A 187 -19.52 -21.95 -5.77
CA GLU A 187 -19.01 -21.55 -7.07
C GLU A 187 -20.15 -21.32 -8.06
N CYS A 188 -20.12 -20.18 -8.74
CA CYS A 188 -21.07 -19.86 -9.77
C CYS A 188 -20.59 -20.34 -11.15
N GLN A 189 -21.21 -21.41 -11.66
CA GLN A 189 -20.92 -21.97 -12.99
C GLN A 189 -21.16 -20.98 -14.16
N HIS A 190 -21.92 -19.90 -13.93
CA HIS A 190 -22.23 -18.94 -14.98
C HIS A 190 -21.22 -17.81 -15.12
N CYS A 191 -20.56 -17.40 -14.02
CA CYS A 191 -19.67 -16.23 -14.04
C CYS A 191 -18.34 -16.43 -13.28
N GLY A 192 -18.10 -17.65 -12.76
CA GLY A 192 -16.89 -18.01 -12.02
C GLY A 192 -16.78 -17.38 -10.63
N GLU A 193 -17.85 -16.73 -10.13
CA GLU A 193 -17.83 -16.11 -8.81
C GLU A 193 -17.69 -17.16 -7.71
N ILE A 194 -16.79 -16.92 -6.76
CA ILE A 194 -16.52 -17.81 -5.64
C ILE A 194 -16.92 -17.13 -4.35
N VAL A 195 -17.71 -17.83 -3.53
CA VAL A 195 -18.09 -17.37 -2.19
C VAL A 195 -17.55 -18.33 -1.15
N ILE A 196 -16.71 -17.84 -0.25
CA ILE A 196 -16.18 -18.63 0.86
C ILE A 196 -17.04 -18.39 2.10
N LEU A 197 -17.38 -19.46 2.84
CA LEU A 197 -18.07 -19.33 4.11
C LEU A 197 -17.07 -19.39 5.26
N GLU A 198 -16.86 -18.26 5.94
CA GLU A 198 -16.06 -18.18 7.16
C GLU A 198 -16.96 -18.34 8.41
N GLY A 199 -16.37 -18.51 9.60
CA GLY A 199 -17.05 -18.84 10.86
C GLY A 199 -18.42 -18.18 11.05
N TYR A 200 -19.35 -18.92 11.67
CA TYR A 200 -20.77 -18.57 11.78
C TYR A 200 -21.50 -18.37 10.43
N ASN A 201 -21.05 -19.05 9.36
CA ASN A 201 -21.62 -18.97 8.00
C ASN A 201 -21.60 -17.56 7.39
N GLN A 202 -20.61 -16.74 7.74
CA GLN A 202 -20.45 -15.43 7.14
C GLN A 202 -19.91 -15.57 5.71
N PRO A 203 -20.67 -15.16 4.66
CA PRO A 203 -20.20 -15.28 3.29
C PRO A 203 -19.20 -14.17 2.97
N ILE A 204 -18.07 -14.58 2.41
CA ILE A 204 -17.02 -13.73 1.87
C ILE A 204 -17.06 -13.84 0.36
N PHE A 205 -17.31 -12.71 -0.29
CA PHE A 205 -17.45 -12.61 -1.73
C PHE A 205 -16.91 -11.26 -2.20
N ASN A 206 -16.79 -11.11 -3.53
CA ASN A 206 -16.27 -9.90 -4.12
C ASN A 206 -17.31 -8.77 -4.06
N ILE A 207 -16.96 -7.64 -3.43
CA ILE A 207 -17.75 -6.40 -3.44
C ILE A 207 -17.03 -5.41 -4.33
N SER A 208 -17.73 -4.79 -5.28
CA SER A 208 -17.03 -3.89 -6.20
C SER A 208 -16.40 -2.71 -5.44
N SER A 209 -15.23 -2.24 -5.90
CA SER A 209 -14.49 -1.21 -5.15
C SER A 209 -15.25 0.12 -5.10
N ASP A 210 -16.07 0.43 -6.08
CA ASP A 210 -16.95 1.60 -6.10
C ASP A 210 -18.14 1.52 -5.11
N GLU A 211 -18.47 0.33 -4.61
CA GLU A 211 -19.56 0.09 -3.64
C GLU A 211 -19.10 0.18 -2.18
N LEU A 212 -17.82 0.43 -1.94
CA LEU A 212 -17.22 0.41 -0.61
C LEU A 212 -17.66 1.60 0.24
N ASP A 213 -18.03 1.34 1.49
CA ASP A 213 -18.29 2.40 2.47
C ASP A 213 -16.97 3.08 2.89
N LEU A 214 -16.89 4.37 2.59
CA LEU A 214 -15.73 5.22 2.87
C LEU A 214 -15.96 6.13 4.10
N THR A 215 -16.97 5.85 4.92
CA THR A 215 -17.28 6.67 6.11
C THR A 215 -16.31 6.41 7.27
N PHE A 216 -16.22 7.38 8.18
CA PHE A 216 -15.42 7.25 9.38
C PHE A 216 -16.14 6.39 10.42
N GLN A 217 -15.60 5.21 10.75
CA GLN A 217 -16.10 4.39 11.86
C GLN A 217 -15.31 4.69 13.13
N SER A 218 -15.99 5.14 14.20
CA SER A 218 -15.37 5.59 15.45
C SER A 218 -15.30 4.52 16.56
N ASN A 219 -15.82 3.31 16.32
CA ASN A 219 -16.13 2.35 17.39
C ASN A 219 -15.29 1.06 17.37
N PHE A 220 -14.14 1.04 16.69
CA PHE A 220 -13.19 -0.06 16.81
C PHE A 220 -11.94 0.38 17.58
N PRO A 221 -11.29 -0.50 18.37
CA PRO A 221 -9.99 -0.21 18.99
C PRO A 221 -8.85 0.03 17.98
N ILE A 222 -9.12 -0.03 16.67
CA ILE A 222 -8.24 0.31 15.57
C ILE A 222 -9.12 0.88 14.44
N ASN A 223 -8.95 2.17 14.10
CA ASN A 223 -9.69 2.83 13.02
C ASN A 223 -9.26 2.25 11.65
N TYR A 224 -10.11 1.45 11.03
CA TYR A 224 -9.88 0.91 9.69
C TYR A 224 -10.58 1.78 8.64
N TYR A 225 -9.86 2.22 7.60
CA TYR A 225 -10.47 2.82 6.41
C TYR A 225 -10.31 1.89 5.20
N MET A 226 -11.44 1.33 4.74
CA MET A 226 -11.71 0.55 3.50
C MET A 226 -11.20 -0.90 3.41
N PRO A 227 -11.70 -1.72 2.46
CA PRO A 227 -13.06 -2.27 2.36
C PRO A 227 -13.31 -3.57 3.15
N VAL A 228 -14.57 -3.94 3.35
CA VAL A 228 -15.01 -5.16 4.05
C VAL A 228 -14.88 -6.45 3.20
N SER A 229 -14.23 -6.39 2.04
CA SER A 229 -14.08 -7.54 1.16
C SER A 229 -12.63 -7.71 0.72
N GLY A 230 -12.04 -8.83 1.15
CA GLY A 230 -10.85 -9.38 0.52
C GLY A 230 -11.22 -9.89 -0.87
N ILE A 231 -10.73 -9.21 -1.90
CA ILE A 231 -11.09 -9.50 -3.28
C ILE A 231 -9.85 -9.99 -4.00
N THR A 232 -9.95 -11.19 -4.52
CA THR A 232 -9.00 -11.76 -5.47
C THR A 232 -8.94 -10.92 -6.74
N VAL A 233 -7.78 -10.30 -7.01
CA VAL A 233 -7.39 -9.85 -8.37
C VAL A 233 -6.30 -10.76 -8.96
N LYS A 234 -5.70 -11.65 -8.16
CA LYS A 234 -4.93 -12.79 -8.68
C LYS A 234 -5.47 -14.05 -8.04
N TRP A 235 -5.83 -15.00 -8.89
CA TRP A 235 -6.43 -16.29 -8.54
C TRP A 235 -5.93 -16.75 -7.17
N LEU A 236 -6.86 -16.91 -6.21
CA LEU A 236 -6.66 -17.60 -4.93
C LEU A 236 -6.07 -16.77 -3.77
N MET A 237 -5.91 -15.44 -3.90
CA MET A 237 -5.47 -14.55 -2.80
C MET A 237 -6.50 -13.45 -2.45
N GLY A 238 -7.00 -13.45 -1.21
CA GLY A 238 -7.78 -12.33 -0.68
C GLY A 238 -6.87 -11.17 -0.31
N GLU A 239 -7.08 -9.99 -0.90
CA GLU A 239 -6.27 -8.79 -0.65
C GLU A 239 -7.07 -7.74 0.11
N TRP A 240 -6.50 -7.18 1.18
CA TRP A 240 -7.14 -6.15 1.99
C TRP A 240 -6.20 -4.97 2.23
N LYS A 241 -6.74 -3.75 2.12
CA LYS A 241 -5.98 -2.50 2.20
C LYS A 241 -6.72 -1.51 3.06
N ALA A 242 -6.02 -0.95 4.04
CA ALA A 242 -6.59 0.10 4.88
C ALA A 242 -5.63 1.28 5.08
N LEU A 243 -6.21 2.46 5.23
CA LEU A 243 -5.51 3.62 5.79
C LEU A 243 -6.00 3.78 7.24
N ALA A 244 -5.12 4.22 8.14
CA ALA A 244 -5.48 4.36 9.56
C ALA A 244 -4.61 5.42 10.24
N VAL A 245 -5.23 6.33 10.99
CA VAL A 245 -4.48 7.16 11.94
C VAL A 245 -4.32 6.37 13.23
N ILE A 246 -3.07 6.13 13.62
CA ILE A 246 -2.73 5.38 14.85
C ILE A 246 -1.82 6.20 15.75
N HIS A 247 -1.76 5.85 17.03
CA HIS A 247 -0.86 6.45 18.01
C HIS A 247 0.21 5.47 18.48
N SER A 248 1.30 6.00 19.03
CA SER A 248 2.28 5.18 19.74
C SER A 248 1.64 4.58 20.99
N LYS A 249 2.00 3.34 21.30
CA LYS A 249 1.62 2.68 22.55
C LYS A 249 2.23 3.39 23.75
N ASP A 250 3.47 3.86 23.62
CA ASP A 250 4.25 4.48 24.68
C ASP A 250 3.96 5.98 24.82
N ASN A 251 3.48 6.62 23.76
CA ASN A 251 3.13 8.04 23.76
C ASN A 251 1.88 8.31 22.90
N PRO A 252 0.68 8.41 23.51
CA PRO A 252 -0.58 8.68 22.81
C PRO A 252 -0.62 10.01 22.03
N ASN A 253 0.25 10.97 22.37
CA ASN A 253 0.36 12.24 21.65
C ASN A 253 1.12 12.10 20.33
N LYS A 254 1.88 11.01 20.16
CA LYS A 254 2.57 10.71 18.90
C LYS A 254 1.67 9.89 18.00
N LYS A 255 1.10 10.53 16.99
CA LYS A 255 0.20 9.94 16.00
C LYS A 255 0.79 9.98 14.60
N TRP A 256 0.34 9.09 13.72
CA TRP A 256 0.72 9.09 12.30
C TRP A 256 -0.34 8.36 11.47
N LEU A 257 -0.37 8.69 10.17
CA LEU A 257 -1.12 7.91 9.20
C LEU A 257 -0.32 6.67 8.81
N ARG A 258 -0.96 5.51 8.87
CA ARG A 258 -0.40 4.22 8.46
C ARG A 258 -1.20 3.66 7.29
N PHE A 259 -0.45 3.08 6.35
CA PHE A 259 -0.97 2.28 5.27
C PHE A 259 -0.81 0.81 5.66
N TYR A 260 -1.89 0.07 5.55
CA TYR A 260 -1.88 -1.34 5.76
C TYR A 260 -2.26 -2.07 4.49
N TRP A 261 -1.59 -3.21 4.31
CA TRP A 261 -1.80 -4.09 3.19
C TRP A 261 -1.60 -5.52 3.66
N TRP A 262 -2.70 -6.26 3.66
CA TRP A 262 -2.74 -7.64 4.09
C TRP A 262 -3.17 -8.53 2.94
N MET A 263 -2.68 -9.75 2.98
CA MET A 263 -3.09 -10.80 2.07
C MET A 263 -3.44 -12.04 2.85
N ARG A 264 -4.36 -12.81 2.28
CA ARG A 264 -4.77 -14.11 2.77
C ARG A 264 -4.70 -15.09 1.60
N ASP A 265 -3.94 -16.16 1.77
CA ASP A 265 -3.89 -17.23 0.78
C ASP A 265 -5.09 -18.16 0.98
N LEU A 266 -5.93 -18.25 -0.05
CA LEU A 266 -7.16 -19.05 -0.06
C LEU A 266 -6.98 -20.36 -0.84
N ASN A 267 -5.78 -20.61 -1.42
CA ASN A 267 -5.46 -21.82 -2.17
C ASN A 267 -5.81 -23.11 -1.41
N ASN A 268 -5.37 -23.18 -0.16
CA ASN A 268 -5.55 -24.39 0.64
C ASN A 268 -7.02 -24.65 0.98
N ILE A 269 -7.81 -23.57 1.20
CA ILE A 269 -9.25 -23.68 1.45
C ILE A 269 -9.94 -24.25 0.23
N LEU A 270 -9.61 -23.74 -0.96
CA LEU A 270 -10.21 -24.16 -2.22
C LEU A 270 -9.78 -25.59 -2.60
N LYS A 271 -8.51 -25.96 -2.39
CA LYS A 271 -7.98 -27.29 -2.74
C LYS A 271 -8.38 -28.39 -1.77
N TYR A 272 -8.27 -28.15 -0.46
CA TYR A 272 -8.35 -29.21 0.55
C TYR A 272 -9.64 -29.20 1.35
N GLY A 273 -10.43 -28.12 1.27
CA GLY A 273 -11.69 -28.02 1.98
C GLY A 273 -11.59 -28.01 3.51
N GLN A 274 -10.37 -28.01 4.06
CA GLN A 274 -10.14 -28.10 5.50
C GLN A 274 -10.55 -26.80 6.20
N ARG A 275 -11.53 -26.91 7.11
CA ARG A 275 -11.87 -25.89 8.12
C ARG A 275 -11.05 -26.06 9.40
N GLU A 276 -10.45 -27.23 9.61
CA GLU A 276 -9.78 -27.58 10.85
C GLU A 276 -8.41 -26.93 10.94
N ILE A 277 -8.42 -25.81 11.65
CA ILE A 277 -7.30 -25.11 12.23
C ILE A 277 -6.70 -26.04 13.31
N GLY A 278 -5.84 -26.97 12.91
CA GLY A 278 -4.91 -27.64 13.79
C GLY A 278 -3.78 -26.68 14.19
N GLU A 279 -3.40 -26.72 15.46
CA GLU A 279 -2.41 -25.89 16.16
C GLU A 279 -1.31 -25.27 15.27
N GLY A 280 -1.41 -23.95 15.03
CA GLY A 280 -0.30 -23.13 14.55
C GLY A 280 -0.47 -22.41 13.20
N THR A 281 -1.48 -22.74 12.39
CA THR A 281 -1.80 -21.98 11.17
C THR A 281 -3.17 -21.34 11.24
N GLN A 282 -3.27 -20.25 12.02
CA GLN A 282 -4.43 -19.36 11.95
C GLN A 282 -4.62 -18.89 10.50
N MET A 283 -5.88 -18.84 10.06
CA MET A 283 -6.35 -18.07 8.91
C MET A 283 -6.21 -16.56 9.16
N GLY A 284 -5.07 -16.13 9.67
CA GLY A 284 -4.76 -14.76 9.99
C GLY A 284 -4.41 -14.01 8.72
N TRP A 285 -4.94 -12.80 8.60
CA TRP A 285 -4.38 -11.79 7.70
C TRP A 285 -2.89 -11.66 7.98
N LYS A 286 -2.06 -11.95 6.98
CA LYS A 286 -0.62 -11.75 7.07
C LYS A 286 -0.28 -10.43 6.41
N THR A 287 0.55 -9.64 7.07
CA THR A 287 1.22 -8.53 6.37
C THR A 287 2.00 -9.14 5.21
N GLN A 288 1.89 -8.53 4.04
CA GLN A 288 2.58 -9.08 2.88
C GLN A 288 4.11 -8.95 3.07
N ARG A 289 4.83 -10.05 2.77
CA ARG A 289 6.29 -10.11 2.87
C ARG A 289 6.93 -8.96 2.07
N GLY A 290 7.85 -8.23 2.68
CA GLY A 290 8.55 -7.09 2.06
C GLY A 290 7.85 -5.73 2.21
N ILE A 291 6.72 -5.66 2.92
CA ILE A 291 6.04 -4.40 3.26
C ILE A 291 6.17 -4.18 4.76
N ALA A 292 7.09 -3.31 5.18
CA ALA A 292 6.86 -2.65 6.46
C ALA A 292 5.66 -1.70 6.26
N SER A 293 4.76 -1.62 7.25
CA SER A 293 3.58 -0.74 7.18
C SER A 293 4.04 0.71 6.99
N PRO A 294 3.86 1.30 5.79
CA PRO A 294 4.37 2.61 5.52
C PRO A 294 3.63 3.65 6.36
N ASN A 295 4.37 4.66 6.85
CA ASN A 295 3.83 5.69 7.71
C ASN A 295 4.05 7.07 7.09
N ILE A 296 3.09 7.96 7.29
CA ILE A 296 3.22 9.40 7.09
C ILE A 296 3.07 10.06 8.45
N TYR A 297 4.17 10.65 8.93
CA TYR A 297 4.23 11.30 10.24
C TYR A 297 3.78 12.75 10.18
N ASP A 298 4.14 13.46 9.10
CA ASP A 298 3.78 14.86 8.90
C ASP A 298 2.59 14.95 7.95
N LYS A 299 1.47 15.53 8.43
CA LYS A 299 0.25 15.72 7.64
C LYS A 299 0.49 16.59 6.40
N LYS A 300 1.50 17.48 6.41
CA LYS A 300 1.84 18.32 5.25
C LYS A 300 2.16 17.51 3.99
N LEU A 301 2.56 16.24 4.13
CA LEU A 301 2.83 15.34 3.00
C LEU A 301 1.57 14.78 2.33
N ILE A 302 0.38 14.93 2.94
CA ILE A 302 -0.88 14.42 2.39
C ILE A 302 -1.31 15.20 1.15
N THR A 303 -1.21 16.53 1.16
CA THR A 303 -1.60 17.36 0.01
C THR A 303 -0.73 17.08 -1.23
N PRO A 304 0.62 17.02 -1.14
CA PRO A 304 1.47 16.59 -2.23
C PRO A 304 1.16 15.16 -2.71
N LEU A 305 0.88 14.23 -1.79
CA LEU A 305 0.51 12.86 -2.14
C LEU A 305 -0.81 12.80 -2.94
N ILE A 306 -1.86 13.49 -2.48
CA ILE A 306 -3.14 13.56 -3.19
C ILE A 306 -2.95 14.14 -4.60
N THR A 307 -2.18 15.23 -4.71
CA THR A 307 -1.88 15.87 -5.99
C THR A 307 -1.18 14.91 -6.94
N ALA A 308 -0.17 14.19 -6.47
CA ALA A 308 0.55 13.22 -7.28
C ALA A 308 -0.34 12.04 -7.71
N LEU A 309 -1.17 11.51 -6.80
CA LEU A 309 -2.11 10.44 -7.13
C LEU A 309 -3.16 10.88 -8.16
N LYS A 310 -3.65 12.12 -8.08
CA LYS A 310 -4.55 12.69 -9.11
C LYS A 310 -3.87 12.83 -10.47
N LYS A 311 -2.60 13.27 -10.51
CA LYS A 311 -1.81 13.33 -11.74
C LYS A 311 -1.59 11.94 -12.35
N ILE A 312 -1.24 10.95 -11.52
CA ILE A 312 -1.09 9.55 -11.95
C ILE A 312 -2.40 8.99 -12.46
N LYS A 313 -3.51 9.26 -11.78
CA LYS A 313 -4.84 8.85 -12.22
C LYS A 313 -5.15 9.37 -13.63
N ALA A 314 -4.93 10.67 -13.87
CA ALA A 314 -5.12 11.27 -15.19
C ALA A 314 -4.19 10.69 -16.26
N GLU A 315 -2.93 10.41 -15.89
CA GLU A 315 -1.94 9.82 -16.79
C GLU A 315 -2.28 8.38 -17.21
N LEU A 316 -2.89 7.60 -16.32
CA LEU A 316 -3.30 6.22 -16.60
C LEU A 316 -4.67 6.13 -17.28
N ASP A 317 -5.39 7.26 -17.43
CA ASP A 317 -6.81 7.29 -17.81
C ASP A 317 -7.68 6.40 -16.90
N TRP A 318 -7.42 6.48 -15.58
CA TRP A 318 -8.12 5.71 -14.53
C TRP A 318 -9.19 6.55 -13.81
#